data_AF-A0A383CFS9-F1
#
_entry.id   AF-A0A383CFS9-F1
#
_cell.length_a   1.000
_cell.length_b   1.000
_cell.length_c   1.000
_cell.angle_alpha   90.00
_cell.angle_beta   90.00
_cell.angle_gamma   90.00
#
_symmetry.space_group_name_H-M   'P 1'
#
loop_
_entity.id
_entity.type
_entity.pdbx_description
1 polymer ?
#
loop_
_entity_poly.entity_id
_entity_poly.type
_entity_poly.pdbx_seq_one_letter_code
_entity_poly.pdbx_strand_id
1 'polypeptide(L)'
;MPFSHSSQISAILGYLESKQPKSILDIGVGMGQYGFLARTNLEHFNLYEVINDTARRRDKAEWDILIDGVEAYPGYLTPVHDYSYNKIYEGDALEVIPNLSTNYDMVLAIDILEHFEKG
;
A
#
# COMPACT_ATOMS: atom_id res chain seq x y z
N MET A 1 7.98 -15.24 -0.84
CA MET A 1 6.77 -15.62 -1.62
C MET A 1 5.82 -14.44 -1.56
N PRO A 2 4.97 -14.14 -2.57
CA PRO A 2 4.22 -12.87 -2.63
C PRO A 2 2.98 -12.80 -1.72
N PHE A 3 2.90 -13.64 -0.70
CA PHE A 3 1.77 -13.71 0.21
C PHE A 3 2.21 -13.60 1.66
N SER A 4 1.37 -12.96 2.46
CA SER A 4 1.59 -12.78 3.89
C SER A 4 0.79 -13.79 4.70
N HIS A 5 1.20 -14.02 5.95
CA HIS A 5 0.47 -14.89 6.84
C HIS A 5 -0.89 -14.28 7.22
N SER A 6 -1.99 -14.98 6.88
CA SER A 6 -3.34 -14.46 7.10
C SER A 6 -3.65 -14.12 8.56
N SER A 7 -2.97 -14.77 9.51
CA SER A 7 -3.09 -14.49 10.95
C SER A 7 -2.64 -13.09 11.35
N GLN A 8 -1.78 -12.43 10.56
CA GLN A 8 -1.27 -11.08 10.87
C GLN A 8 -2.22 -9.97 10.37
N ILE A 9 -3.14 -10.28 9.45
CA ILE A 9 -3.97 -9.28 8.75
C ILE A 9 -4.75 -8.42 9.73
N SER A 10 -5.53 -9.03 10.64
CA SER A 10 -6.41 -8.29 11.55
C SER A 10 -5.63 -7.36 12.49
N ALA A 11 -4.44 -7.78 12.93
CA ALA A 11 -3.60 -6.98 13.83
C ALA A 11 -3.03 -5.75 13.10
N ILE A 12 -2.48 -5.95 11.90
CA ILE A 12 -1.89 -4.89 11.09
C ILE A 12 -2.97 -3.90 10.64
N LEU A 13 -4.12 -4.41 10.18
CA LEU A 13 -5.22 -3.57 9.73
C LEU A 13 -5.83 -2.75 10.89
N GLY A 14 -6.07 -3.39 12.04
CA GLY A 14 -6.55 -2.67 13.23
C GLY A 14 -5.56 -1.61 13.71
N TYR A 15 -4.24 -1.84 13.54
CA TYR A 15 -3.24 -0.82 13.82
C TYR A 15 -3.32 0.35 12.84
N LEU A 16 -3.38 0.09 11.52
CA LEU A 16 -3.57 1.10 10.48
C LEU A 16 -4.80 1.97 10.77
N GLU A 17 -5.94 1.33 11.05
CA GLU A 17 -7.20 2.01 11.38
C GLU A 17 -7.09 2.86 12.65
N SER A 18 -6.34 2.41 13.66
CA SER A 18 -6.10 3.19 14.88
C SER A 18 -5.20 4.41 14.67
N LYS A 19 -4.33 4.38 13.67
CA LYS A 19 -3.35 5.44 13.39
C LYS A 19 -3.81 6.42 12.33
N GLN A 20 -4.67 6.00 11.40
CA GLN A 20 -5.17 6.84 10.30
C GLN A 20 -4.04 7.61 9.57
N PRO A 21 -2.96 6.94 9.12
CA PRO A 21 -1.89 7.62 8.40
C PRO A 21 -2.42 8.24 7.10
N LYS A 22 -1.86 9.38 6.69
CA LYS A 22 -2.21 10.05 5.42
C LYS A 22 -1.26 9.69 4.29
N SER A 23 -0.11 9.13 4.63
CA SER A 23 0.87 8.62 3.69
C SER A 23 1.47 7.30 4.16
N ILE A 24 1.47 6.30 3.28
CA ILE A 24 1.99 4.95 3.54
C ILE A 24 3.01 4.59 2.46
N LEU A 25 4.16 4.06 2.88
CA LEU A 25 5.08 3.34 2.01
C LEU A 25 5.03 1.85 2.34
N ASP A 26 4.63 1.03 1.37
CA ASP A 26 4.56 -0.42 1.50
C ASP A 26 5.77 -1.07 0.79
N ILE A 27 6.71 -1.60 1.57
CA ILE A 27 7.94 -2.19 1.05
C ILE A 27 7.71 -3.69 0.88
N GLY A 28 7.96 -4.20 -0.33
CA GLY A 28 7.71 -5.61 -0.66
C GLY A 28 6.21 -5.89 -0.81
N VAL A 29 5.55 -5.13 -1.70
CA VAL A 29 4.09 -5.18 -1.88
C VAL A 29 3.54 -6.57 -2.21
N GLY A 30 4.34 -7.46 -2.79
CA GLY A 30 3.93 -8.82 -3.13
C GLY A 30 2.73 -8.82 -4.06
N MET A 31 1.63 -9.49 -3.68
CA MET A 31 0.39 -9.47 -4.46
C MET A 31 -0.52 -8.24 -4.23
N GLY A 32 -0.07 -7.26 -3.45
CA GLY A 32 -0.79 -6.00 -3.20
C GLY A 32 -1.84 -6.09 -2.10
N GLN A 33 -1.77 -7.12 -1.25
CA GLN A 33 -2.78 -7.41 -0.22
C GLN A 33 -2.91 -6.26 0.78
N TYR A 34 -1.81 -5.80 1.35
CA TYR A 34 -1.86 -4.74 2.36
C TYR A 34 -2.14 -3.36 1.77
N GLY A 35 -1.63 -3.03 0.58
CA GLY A 35 -2.05 -1.81 -0.10
C GLY A 35 -3.54 -1.78 -0.42
N PHE A 36 -4.11 -2.89 -0.87
CA PHE A 36 -5.56 -2.98 -1.10
C PHE A 36 -6.35 -2.80 0.19
N LEU A 37 -5.98 -3.52 1.25
CA LEU A 37 -6.64 -3.41 2.54
C LEU A 37 -6.50 -2.01 3.14
N ALA A 38 -5.32 -1.40 3.06
CA ALA A 38 -5.11 -0.03 3.51
C ALA A 38 -6.00 0.95 2.73
N ARG A 39 -6.03 0.85 1.40
CA ARG A 39 -6.88 1.68 0.53
C ARG A 39 -8.35 1.57 0.90
N THR A 40 -8.87 0.34 1.01
CA THR A 40 -10.29 0.14 1.27
C THR A 40 -10.68 0.48 2.70
N ASN A 41 -9.85 0.21 3.71
CA ASN A 41 -10.27 0.42 5.09
C ASN A 41 -10.01 1.84 5.58
N LEU A 42 -8.92 2.49 5.13
CA LEU A 42 -8.63 3.86 5.55
C LEU A 42 -9.39 4.90 4.73
N GLU A 43 -9.79 4.57 3.50
CA GLU A 43 -10.40 5.55 2.59
C GLU A 43 -11.77 5.16 2.02
N HIS A 44 -12.44 4.11 2.55
CA HIS A 44 -13.72 3.60 2.02
C HIS A 44 -14.76 4.68 1.67
N PHE A 45 -14.83 5.78 2.42
CA PHE A 45 -15.80 6.87 2.17
C PHE A 45 -15.45 7.79 1.01
N ASN A 46 -14.18 7.90 0.60
CA ASN A 46 -13.74 8.83 -0.45
C ASN A 46 -13.33 8.13 -1.76
N LEU A 47 -13.40 6.79 -1.84
CA LEU A 47 -13.13 6.07 -3.10
C LEU A 47 -14.20 6.29 -4.18
N TYR A 48 -15.42 6.62 -3.77
CA TYR A 48 -16.56 6.85 -4.66
C TYR A 48 -17.24 8.17 -4.31
N GLU A 49 -17.67 8.86 -5.35
CA GLU A 49 -18.58 9.99 -5.23
C GLU A 49 -19.99 9.50 -5.52
N VAL A 50 -20.87 9.61 -4.52
CA VAL A 50 -22.28 9.22 -4.63
C VAL A 50 -23.13 10.47 -4.84
N ILE A 51 -23.86 10.53 -5.95
CA ILE A 51 -24.75 11.63 -6.32
C ILE A 51 -26.13 11.06 -6.60
N ASN A 52 -27.07 11.32 -5.70
CA ASN A 52 -28.42 10.73 -5.71
C ASN A 52 -28.33 9.19 -5.82
N ASP A 53 -28.94 8.61 -6.84
CA ASP A 53 -28.97 7.16 -7.10
C ASP A 53 -27.81 6.68 -7.99
N THR A 54 -26.76 7.49 -8.18
CA THR A 54 -25.59 7.16 -9.01
C THR A 54 -24.30 7.24 -8.21
N ALA A 55 -23.30 6.46 -8.60
CA ALA A 55 -21.96 6.51 -8.02
C ALA A 55 -20.91 6.50 -9.14
N ARG A 56 -19.89 7.35 -9.03
CA ARG A 56 -18.66 7.21 -9.83
C ARG A 56 -17.49 6.89 -8.92
N ARG A 57 -16.56 6.10 -9.42
CA ARG A 57 -15.25 5.96 -8.76
C ARG A 57 -14.51 7.29 -8.90
N ARG A 58 -13.93 7.78 -7.81
CA ARG A 58 -13.05 8.95 -7.85
C ARG A 58 -11.75 8.62 -8.57
N ASP A 59 -11.17 9.61 -9.23
CA ASP A 59 -9.81 9.49 -9.75
C ASP A 59 -8.81 9.45 -8.59
N LYS A 60 -7.67 8.78 -8.77
CA LYS A 60 -6.65 8.66 -7.70
C LYS A 60 -6.15 10.01 -7.19
N ALA A 61 -6.22 11.05 -8.01
CA ALA A 61 -5.83 12.41 -7.64
C ALA A 61 -6.82 13.08 -6.66
N GLU A 62 -8.04 12.54 -6.53
CA GLU A 62 -9.04 12.99 -5.56
C GLU A 62 -8.97 12.19 -4.25
N TRP A 63 -8.06 11.22 -4.13
CA TRP A 63 -7.90 10.43 -2.92
C TRP A 63 -7.12 11.20 -1.85
N ASP A 64 -7.55 11.04 -0.61
CA ASP A 64 -7.03 11.71 0.59
C ASP A 64 -5.78 11.00 1.16
N ILE A 65 -5.57 9.73 0.82
CA ILE A 65 -4.48 8.92 1.35
C ILE A 65 -3.49 8.58 0.24
N LEU A 66 -2.23 8.95 0.45
CA LEU A 66 -1.12 8.55 -0.41
C LEU A 66 -0.66 7.14 0.00
N ILE A 67 -0.71 6.19 -0.92
CA ILE A 67 -0.18 4.84 -0.70
C ILE A 67 0.77 4.54 -1.85
N ASP A 68 2.06 4.54 -1.56
CA ASP A 68 3.09 4.13 -2.50
C ASP A 68 3.66 2.77 -2.10
N GLY A 69 4.20 2.05 -3.08
CA GLY A 69 4.78 0.73 -2.87
C GLY A 69 6.14 0.56 -3.53
N VAL A 70 6.95 -0.36 -3.00
CA VAL A 70 8.22 -0.78 -3.60
C VAL A 70 8.18 -2.28 -3.86
N GLU A 71 8.56 -2.70 -5.07
CA GLU A 71 8.62 -4.11 -5.46
C GLU A 71 9.86 -4.38 -6.31
N ALA A 72 10.68 -5.34 -5.90
CA ALA A 72 11.89 -5.73 -6.64
C ALA A 72 11.57 -6.69 -7.80
N TYR A 73 10.44 -7.40 -7.74
CA TYR A 73 10.03 -8.37 -8.75
C TYR A 73 8.71 -7.96 -9.45
N PRO A 74 8.78 -7.35 -10.65
CA PRO A 74 7.61 -6.87 -11.38
C PRO A 74 6.59 -7.97 -11.73
N GLY A 75 7.00 -9.24 -11.72
CA GLY A 75 6.11 -10.37 -11.98
C GLY A 75 5.04 -10.62 -10.92
N TYR A 76 5.10 -9.95 -9.76
CA TYR A 76 4.01 -9.96 -8.77
C TYR A 76 2.95 -8.89 -9.01
N LEU A 77 3.23 -7.92 -9.89
CA LEU A 77 2.31 -6.81 -10.14
C LEU A 77 1.07 -7.28 -10.90
N THR A 78 -0.08 -6.82 -10.43
CA THR A 78 -1.41 -7.17 -10.94
C THR A 78 -2.28 -5.92 -10.97
N PRO A 79 -3.47 -5.95 -11.60
CA PRO A 79 -4.42 -4.83 -11.55
C PRO A 79 -4.82 -4.39 -10.13
N VAL A 80 -4.63 -5.22 -9.11
CA VAL A 80 -4.83 -4.83 -7.70
C VAL A 80 -3.86 -3.71 -7.31
N HIS A 81 -2.63 -3.74 -7.81
CA HIS A 81 -1.63 -2.72 -7.53
C HIS A 81 -1.99 -1.39 -8.20
N ASP A 82 -2.38 -1.46 -9.47
CA ASP A 82 -2.87 -0.29 -10.18
C ASP A 82 -4.14 0.27 -9.53
N TYR A 83 -5.01 -0.53 -8.95
CA TYR A 83 -6.11 0.03 -8.17
C TYR A 83 -5.63 0.65 -6.85
N SER A 84 -4.80 -0.04 -6.08
CA SER A 84 -4.62 0.28 -4.66
C SER A 84 -3.61 1.39 -4.38
N TYR A 85 -2.54 1.45 -5.19
CA TYR A 85 -1.40 2.34 -4.97
C TYR A 85 -1.46 3.56 -5.88
N ASN A 86 -1.00 4.70 -5.35
CA ASN A 86 -0.74 5.91 -6.11
C ASN A 86 0.45 5.69 -7.05
N LYS A 87 1.55 5.10 -6.53
CA LYS A 87 2.71 4.72 -7.32
C LYS A 87 3.37 3.45 -6.80
N ILE A 88 3.81 2.60 -7.73
CA ILE A 88 4.76 1.51 -7.44
C ILE A 88 6.13 1.91 -7.98
N TYR A 89 7.15 1.81 -7.14
CA TYR A 89 8.54 1.94 -7.50
C TYR A 89 9.12 0.53 -7.68
N GLU A 90 9.55 0.22 -8.89
CA GLU A 90 10.20 -1.06 -9.19
C GLU A 90 11.69 -0.99 -8.89
N GLY A 91 12.22 -1.94 -8.10
CA GLY A 91 13.64 -2.02 -7.74
C GLY A 91 13.91 -2.51 -6.32
N ASP A 92 15.19 -2.67 -5.99
CA ASP A 92 15.61 -2.99 -4.62
C ASP A 92 15.25 -1.83 -3.67
N ALA A 93 14.63 -2.16 -2.54
CA ALA A 93 14.22 -1.16 -1.55
C ALA A 93 15.38 -0.31 -1.03
N LEU A 94 16.58 -0.89 -0.87
CA LEU A 94 17.79 -0.17 -0.43
C LEU A 94 18.29 0.83 -1.46
N GLU A 95 17.96 0.63 -2.73
CA GLU A 95 18.29 1.57 -3.81
C GLU A 95 17.17 2.60 -4.02
N VAL A 96 15.90 2.19 -3.88
CA VAL A 96 14.74 3.05 -4.12
C VAL A 96 14.54 4.05 -2.99
N ILE A 97 14.52 3.60 -1.73
CA ILE A 97 14.12 4.42 -0.58
C ILE A 97 14.98 5.69 -0.41
N PRO A 98 16.33 5.66 -0.55
CA PRO A 98 17.15 6.86 -0.43
C PRO A 98 16.84 7.95 -1.45
N ASN A 99 16.19 7.60 -2.56
CA ASN A 99 15.85 8.51 -3.65
C ASN A 99 14.41 9.06 -3.55
N LEU A 100 13.63 8.62 -2.56
CA LEU A 100 12.28 9.13 -2.34
C LEU A 100 12.33 10.51 -1.67
N SER A 101 11.60 11.47 -2.23
CA SER A 101 11.45 12.82 -1.66
C SER A 101 10.33 12.92 -0.62
N THR A 102 9.46 11.90 -0.56
CA THR A 102 8.28 11.89 0.31
C THR A 102 8.65 11.35 1.68
N ASN A 103 8.26 12.07 2.73
CA ASN A 103 8.25 11.53 4.09
C ASN A 103 6.88 10.91 4.36
N TYR A 104 6.86 9.61 4.65
CA TYR A 104 5.63 8.87 4.90
C TYR A 104 5.31 8.80 6.39
N ASP A 105 4.03 8.88 6.75
CA ASP A 105 3.56 8.76 8.14
C ASP A 105 3.71 7.33 8.67
N MET A 106 3.64 6.35 7.77
CA MET A 106 3.77 4.94 8.08
C MET A 106 4.55 4.19 7.00
N VAL A 107 5.41 3.28 7.43
CA VAL A 107 6.08 2.32 6.56
C VAL A 107 5.61 0.92 6.93
N LEU A 108 5.12 0.17 5.94
CA LEU A 108 4.84 -1.25 6.06
C LEU A 108 6.03 -2.01 5.49
N ALA A 109 6.58 -2.93 6.28
CA ALA A 109 7.65 -3.84 5.88
C ALA A 109 7.33 -5.20 6.49
N ILE A 110 6.40 -5.92 5.84
CA ILE A 110 5.75 -7.12 6.38
C ILE A 110 6.35 -8.35 5.73
N ASP A 111 6.90 -9.27 6.54
CA ASP A 111 7.54 -10.50 6.05
C ASP A 111 8.62 -10.22 4.98
N ILE A 112 9.35 -9.09 5.11
CA ILE A 112 10.46 -8.71 4.22
C ILE A 112 11.82 -8.73 4.89
N LEU A 113 11.85 -8.70 6.24
CA LEU A 113 13.11 -8.58 6.97
C LEU A 113 13.96 -9.86 6.89
N GLU A 114 13.32 -11.01 6.70
CA GLU A 114 13.95 -12.30 6.43
C GLU A 114 14.72 -12.35 5.10
N HIS A 115 14.48 -11.39 4.20
CA HIS A 115 15.13 -11.32 2.89
C HIS A 115 16.39 -10.44 2.87
N PHE A 116 16.69 -9.72 3.95
CA PHE A 116 17.97 -9.01 4.09
C PHE A 116 19.05 -9.94 4.64
N GLU A 117 20.28 -9.75 4.14
CA GLU A 117 21.45 -10.37 4.76
C GLU A 117 21.58 -9.87 6.20
N LYS A 118 21.88 -10.80 7.12
CA LYS A 118 22.21 -10.43 8.50
C LYS A 118 23.58 -9.76 8.48
N GLY A 119 23.60 -8.44 8.67
CA GLY A 119 24.82 -7.66 8.86
C GLY A 119 25.57 -7.99 10.14
#